data_AF-A0A2E6LF64-F1
#
_entry.id   AF-A0A2E6LF64-F1
#
_cell.length_a   1.000
_cell.length_b   1.000
_cell.length_c   1.000
_cell.angle_alpha   90.00
_cell.angle_beta   90.00
_cell.angle_gamma   90.00
#
_symmetry.space_group_name_H-M   'P 1'
#
loop_
_entity.id
_entity.type
_entity.pdbx_description
1 polymer ?
#
loop_
_entity_poly.entity_id
_entity_poly.type
_entity_poly.pdbx_seq_one_letter_code
_entity_poly.pdbx_strand_id
1 'polypeptide(L)'
;MIRCDFCGRILKINRSEKYILCSQKCKQNFKNKNRILKTNTYVLNMVGQDWISVKNIVSANKNKFEIVSSISRLIYFENKLIKKGKGEINLQTIVSTKKK
;
A
#
# COMPACT_ATOMS: atom_id res chain seq x y z
N MET A 1 0.53 5.33 16.51
CA MET A 1 1.65 5.43 15.53
C MET A 1 1.13 6.02 14.24
N ILE A 2 1.66 7.17 13.81
CA ILE A 2 1.19 7.88 12.61
C ILE A 2 1.79 7.22 11.36
N ARG A 3 0.97 7.02 10.31
CA ARG A 3 1.37 6.45 9.03
C ARG A 3 1.28 7.50 7.91
N CYS A 4 2.12 7.37 6.90
CA CYS A 4 2.06 8.19 5.69
C CYS A 4 0.76 7.91 4.91
N ASP A 5 -0.02 8.95 4.61
CA ASP A 5 -1.32 8.88 3.94
C ASP A 5 -1.23 8.23 2.54
N PHE A 6 -0.05 8.29 1.90
CA PHE A 6 0.17 7.66 0.61
C PHE A 6 0.72 6.23 0.74
N CYS A 7 1.90 6.05 1.35
CA CYS A 7 2.59 4.76 1.31
C CYS A 7 2.29 3.84 2.50
N GLY A 8 1.52 4.33 3.49
CA GLY A 8 1.14 3.58 4.68
C GLY A 8 2.29 3.24 5.64
N ARG A 9 3.53 3.67 5.33
CA ARG A 9 4.68 3.45 6.22
C ARG A 9 4.59 4.29 7.48
N ILE A 10 5.22 3.82 8.53
CA ILE A 10 5.38 4.59 9.77
C ILE A 10 6.08 5.92 9.44
N LEU A 11 5.44 7.01 9.84
CA LEU A 11 5.97 8.35 9.60
C LEU A 11 7.12 8.62 10.57
N LYS A 12 8.33 8.78 10.03
CA LYS A 12 9.50 9.26 10.79
C LYS A 12 9.65 10.78 10.70
N ILE A 13 9.31 11.35 9.55
CA ILE A 13 9.41 12.79 9.24
C ILE A 13 8.22 13.15 8.35
N ASN A 14 7.56 14.28 8.61
CA ASN A 14 6.55 14.84 7.71
C ASN A 14 7.22 15.77 6.68
N ARG A 15 6.96 15.55 5.39
CA ARG A 15 7.49 16.34 4.26
C ARG A 15 6.38 17.12 3.54
N SER A 16 5.21 17.22 4.16
CA SER A 16 4.09 17.99 3.65
C SER A 16 3.49 18.84 4.77
N GLU A 17 3.11 20.07 4.45
CA GLU A 17 2.51 21.00 5.41
C GLU A 17 1.05 20.64 5.72
N LYS A 18 0.30 20.19 4.69
CA LYS A 18 -1.15 19.90 4.79
C LYS A 18 -1.52 18.44 5.07
N TYR A 19 -0.67 17.50 4.66
CA TYR A 19 -0.94 16.07 4.67
C TYR A 19 0.16 15.33 5.41
N ILE A 20 -0.10 14.10 5.84
CA ILE A 20 0.88 13.28 6.55
C ILE A 20 1.65 12.47 5.52
N LEU A 21 2.73 13.02 4.97
CA LEU A 21 3.47 12.41 3.86
C LEU A 21 4.97 12.31 4.14
N CYS A 22 5.53 11.11 4.01
CA CYS A 22 6.92 10.84 4.42
C CYS A 22 7.99 11.25 3.39
N SER A 23 7.61 11.60 2.16
CA SER A 23 8.56 11.95 1.09
C SER A 23 7.95 12.81 0.00
N GLN A 24 8.80 13.50 -0.76
CA GLN A 24 8.39 14.26 -1.93
C GLN A 24 7.71 13.37 -3.00
N LYS A 25 8.19 12.13 -3.16
CA LYS A 25 7.57 11.14 -4.04
C LYS A 25 6.15 10.80 -3.58
N CYS A 26 5.90 10.66 -2.28
CA CYS A 26 4.54 10.49 -1.76
C CYS A 26 3.68 11.72 -2.06
N LYS A 27 4.21 12.94 -1.85
CA LYS A 27 3.54 14.21 -2.15
C LYS A 27 3.11 14.33 -3.60
N GLN A 28 4.00 14.01 -4.55
CA GLN A 28 3.69 14.05 -5.98
C GLN A 28 2.59 13.05 -6.35
N ASN A 29 2.69 11.80 -5.90
CA ASN A 29 1.73 10.76 -6.26
C ASN A 29 0.38 10.92 -5.54
N PHE A 30 0.36 11.49 -4.33
CA PHE A 30 -0.85 11.67 -3.54
C PHE A 30 -1.88 12.61 -4.20
N LYS A 31 -1.42 13.50 -5.10
CA LYS A 31 -2.27 14.40 -5.88
C LYS A 31 -3.16 13.65 -6.89
N ASN A 32 -2.69 12.52 -7.43
CA ASN A 32 -3.42 11.80 -8.47
C ASN A 32 -4.30 10.68 -7.87
N LYS A 33 -5.50 11.07 -7.41
CA LYS A 33 -6.46 10.14 -6.78
C LYS A 33 -6.95 9.06 -7.73
N ASN A 34 -7.14 9.38 -9.01
CA ASN A 34 -7.54 8.40 -10.03
C ASN A 34 -6.50 7.30 -10.22
N ARG A 35 -5.21 7.65 -10.24
CA ARG A 35 -4.13 6.66 -10.31
C ARG A 35 -4.11 5.77 -9.07
N ILE A 36 -4.28 6.36 -7.89
CA ILE A 36 -4.37 5.59 -6.63
C ILE A 36 -5.51 4.58 -6.69
N LEU A 37 -6.70 5.01 -7.11
CA LEU A 37 -7.87 4.13 -7.22
C LEU A 37 -7.60 2.99 -8.21
N LYS A 38 -7.06 3.28 -9.40
CA LYS A 38 -6.70 2.25 -10.39
C LYS A 38 -5.71 1.23 -9.84
N THR A 39 -4.67 1.68 -9.13
CA THR A 39 -3.69 0.77 -8.51
C THR A 39 -4.31 -0.05 -7.37
N ASN A 40 -5.20 0.54 -6.57
CA ASN A 40 -5.90 -0.17 -5.50
C ASN A 40 -6.81 -1.26 -6.07
N THR A 41 -7.59 -0.96 -7.11
CA THR A 41 -8.43 -1.94 -7.82
C THR A 41 -7.58 -3.06 -8.43
N TYR A 42 -6.48 -2.72 -9.11
CA TYR A 42 -5.56 -3.72 -9.65
C TYR A 42 -5.04 -4.68 -8.57
N VAL A 43 -4.60 -4.16 -7.43
CA VAL A 43 -4.11 -5.00 -6.32
C VAL A 43 -5.22 -5.87 -5.75
N LEU A 44 -6.44 -5.35 -5.58
CA LEU A 44 -7.56 -6.16 -5.10
C LEU A 44 -7.92 -7.29 -6.06
N ASN A 45 -7.85 -7.07 -7.36
CA ASN A 45 -8.10 -8.13 -8.36
C ASN A 45 -7.00 -9.21 -8.35
N MET A 46 -5.78 -8.86 -7.97
CA MET A 46 -4.65 -9.79 -7.87
C MET A 46 -4.63 -10.57 -6.55
N VAL A 47 -5.13 -9.97 -5.47
CA VAL A 47 -5.17 -10.59 -4.14
C VAL A 47 -6.51 -11.32 -3.99
N GLY A 48 -6.49 -12.64 -4.16
CA GLY A 48 -7.66 -13.49 -3.97
C GLY A 48 -7.97 -13.81 -2.50
N GLN A 49 -8.72 -14.89 -2.29
CA GLN A 49 -8.95 -15.44 -0.94
C GLN A 49 -7.70 -16.13 -0.40
N ASP A 50 -6.86 -16.69 -1.27
CA ASP A 50 -5.61 -17.31 -0.88
C ASP A 50 -4.52 -16.30 -0.55
N TRP A 51 -3.57 -16.76 0.28
CA TRP A 51 -2.42 -15.98 0.68
C TRP A 51 -1.41 -15.84 -0.47
N ILE A 52 -1.05 -14.60 -0.82
CA ILE A 52 -0.09 -14.28 -1.87
C ILE A 52 1.04 -13.40 -1.33
N SER A 53 2.26 -13.59 -1.84
CA SER A 53 3.38 -12.71 -1.50
C SER A 53 3.30 -11.38 -2.27
N VAL A 54 3.69 -10.28 -1.62
CA VAL A 54 3.79 -8.96 -2.28
C VAL A 54 4.73 -9.01 -3.47
N LYS A 55 5.82 -9.77 -3.40
CA LYS A 55 6.76 -10.00 -4.51
C LYS A 55 6.05 -10.48 -5.77
N ASN A 56 5.12 -11.43 -5.65
CA ASN A 56 4.41 -11.98 -6.81
C ASN A 56 3.52 -10.93 -7.49
N ILE A 57 2.84 -10.09 -6.71
CA ILE A 57 2.02 -8.98 -7.24
C ILE A 57 2.91 -7.95 -7.95
N VAL A 58 4.07 -7.64 -7.38
CA VAL A 58 5.05 -6.72 -7.98
C VAL A 58 5.66 -7.30 -9.26
N SER A 59 5.93 -8.61 -9.34
CA SER A 59 6.47 -9.21 -10.57
C SER A 59 5.51 -9.06 -11.77
N ALA A 60 4.20 -9.00 -11.52
CA ALA A 60 3.20 -8.75 -12.55
C ALA A 60 3.07 -7.25 -12.94
N ASN A 61 3.70 -6.33 -12.21
CA ASN A 61 3.62 -4.88 -12.44
C ASN A 61 4.94 -4.15 -12.17
N LYS A 62 5.51 -3.48 -13.19
CA LYS A 62 6.83 -2.84 -13.10
C LYS A 62 6.97 -1.76 -12.00
N ASN A 63 5.89 -1.24 -11.41
CA ASN A 63 5.98 -0.19 -10.39
C ASN A 63 5.86 -0.70 -8.94
N LYS A 64 6.97 -1.29 -8.44
CA LYS A 64 7.11 -1.79 -7.06
C LYS A 64 6.61 -0.81 -5.99
N PHE A 65 6.95 0.47 -6.11
CA PHE A 65 6.62 1.46 -5.08
C PHE A 65 5.11 1.69 -4.97
N GLU A 66 4.42 1.77 -6.10
CA GLU A 66 2.97 1.96 -6.13
C GLU A 66 2.21 0.76 -5.60
N ILE A 67 2.65 -0.45 -5.97
CA ILE A 67 2.02 -1.69 -5.48
C ILE A 67 2.18 -1.83 -3.96
N VAL A 68 3.39 -1.67 -3.42
CA VAL A 68 3.62 -1.75 -1.96
C VAL A 68 2.83 -0.66 -1.22
N SER A 69 2.76 0.54 -1.78
CA SER A 69 1.98 1.64 -1.20
C SER A 69 0.48 1.33 -1.23
N SER A 70 -0.02 0.77 -2.33
CA SER A 70 -1.41 0.33 -2.51
C SER A 70 -1.80 -0.73 -1.48
N ILE A 71 -0.99 -1.78 -1.35
CA ILE A 71 -1.19 -2.84 -0.36
C ILE A 71 -1.24 -2.26 1.06
N SER A 72 -0.32 -1.33 1.38
CA SER A 72 -0.30 -0.68 2.69
C SER A 72 -1.57 0.13 2.97
N ARG A 73 -2.09 0.87 1.98
CA ARG A 73 -3.37 1.60 2.13
C ARG A 73 -4.56 0.65 2.30
N LEU A 74 -4.60 -0.42 1.51
CA LEU A 74 -5.66 -1.41 1.56
C LEU A 74 -5.70 -2.17 2.90
N ILE A 75 -4.55 -2.34 3.56
CA ILE A 75 -4.46 -2.94 4.90
C ILE A 75 -4.80 -1.92 5.99
N TYR A 76 -4.09 -0.79 6.03
CA TYR A 76 -4.10 0.09 7.20
C TYR A 76 -5.19 1.15 7.18
N PHE A 77 -5.74 1.50 6.02
CA PHE A 77 -6.70 2.59 5.89
C PHE A 77 -8.05 2.10 5.38
N GLU A 78 -8.07 1.25 4.36
CA GLU A 78 -9.33 0.72 3.80
C GLU A 78 -9.80 -0.58 4.46
N ASN A 79 -8.93 -1.25 5.22
CA ASN A 79 -9.25 -2.49 5.95
C ASN A 79 -9.79 -3.62 5.04
N LYS A 80 -9.35 -3.66 3.78
CA LYS A 80 -9.77 -4.64 2.75
C LYS A 80 -8.83 -5.84 2.66
N LEU A 81 -7.57 -5.66 3.05
CA LEU A 81 -6.56 -6.72 3.04
C LEU A 81 -6.03 -6.96 4.45
N ILE A 82 -5.56 -8.17 4.69
CA ILE A 82 -4.83 -8.58 5.90
C ILE A 82 -3.44 -9.07 5.51
N LYS A 83 -2.51 -9.05 6.47
CA LYS A 83 -1.13 -9.53 6.29
C LYS A 83 -0.74 -10.55 7.35
N LYS A 84 0.21 -11.42 7.01
CA LYS A 84 0.94 -12.22 8.00
C LYS A 84 2.04 -11.38 8.67
N GLY A 85 2.20 -11.56 9.98
CA GLY A 85 3.25 -10.92 10.78
C GLY A 85 2.96 -9.47 11.18
N LYS A 86 3.79 -8.91 12.08
CA LYS A 86 3.58 -7.58 12.69
C LYS A 86 4.39 -6.44 12.05
N GLY A 87 5.40 -6.75 11.22
CA GLY A 87 6.30 -5.75 10.60
C GLY A 87 5.70 -4.89 9.47
N GLU A 88 6.47 -3.91 9.00
CA GLU A 88 6.12 -3.05 7.85
C GLU A 88 6.01 -3.87 6.55
N ILE A 89 5.22 -3.37 5.59
CA ILE A 89 5.01 -4.05 4.31
C ILE A 89 6.29 -4.01 3.47
N ASN A 90 6.72 -5.17 3.03
CA ASN A 90 7.85 -5.37 2.13
C ASN A 90 7.52 -6.50 1.12
N LEU A 91 8.47 -6.85 0.25
CA LEU A 91 8.24 -7.86 -0.79
C LEU A 91 7.96 -9.27 -0.26
N GLN A 92 8.47 -9.61 0.93
CA GLN A 92 8.26 -10.91 1.57
C GLN A 92 6.95 -10.98 2.35
N THR A 93 6.27 -9.84 2.53
CA THR A 93 4.98 -9.81 3.21
C THR A 93 3.98 -10.65 2.44
N ILE A 94 3.21 -11.45 3.17
CA ILE A 94 2.14 -12.29 2.62
C ILE A 94 0.81 -11.66 2.99
N VAL A 95 -0.07 -11.49 2.00
CA VAL A 95 -1.36 -10.81 2.13
C VAL A 95 -2.50 -11.65 1.59
N SER A 96 -3.70 -11.40 2.09
CA SER A 96 -4.95 -12.01 1.62
C SER A 96 -6.09 -10.99 1.79
N THR A 97 -7.21 -11.22 1.12
CA THR A 97 -8.43 -10.45 1.33
C THR A 97 -8.97 -10.64 2.75
N LYS A 98 -9.48 -9.56 3.35
CA LYS A 98 -10.17 -9.65 4.62
C LYS A 98 -11.55 -10.27 4.38
N LYS A 99 -11.85 -11.41 5.02
CA LYS A 99 -13.19 -11.98 5.00
C LYS A 99 -14.17 -11.00 5.66
N LYS A 100 -15.32 -10.79 5.02
CA LYS A 100 -16.42 -9.99 5.57
C LYS A 100 -17.04 -10.69 6.76
#